data_AF-A0A3A4J0H0-F1
#
_entry.id   AF-A0A3A4J0H0-F1
#
_cell.length_a   1.000
_cell.length_b   1.000
_cell.length_c   1.000
_cell.angle_alpha   90.00
_cell.angle_beta   90.00
_cell.angle_gamma   90.00
#
_symmetry.space_group_name_H-M   'P 1'
#
loop_
_entity.id
_entity.type
_entity.pdbx_description
1 polymer ?
#
loop_
_entity_poly.entity_id
_entity_poly.type
_entity_poly.pdbx_seq_one_letter_code
_entity_poly.pdbx_strand_id
1 'polypeptide(L)'
;MRSIIALLIFFTALLSAGRYATAKEGNYLLQKPKHVSDDQLRERAIERYIIPWNADEAYFREAVEQENSIAVWMMLGRKEKLELVTGMIARYAQNNVTIKRPPGFYVDAMNAVLYQCMEGEPFEENTRGYIRILFDTTAILYGDFDNGTDKVEMVRKLLGEDQFEEYKQIFRDTYEALRKEEKTGKPH
;
A
#
# COMPACT_ATOMS: atom_id res chain seq x y z
N MET A 1 -18.32 -16.74 0.54
CA MET A 1 -17.42 -15.71 1.14
C MET A 1 -16.15 -16.28 1.79
N ARG A 2 -16.19 -17.26 2.72
CA ARG A 2 -14.95 -17.79 3.36
C ARG A 2 -13.91 -18.39 2.38
N SER A 3 -14.33 -18.97 1.26
CA SER A 3 -13.41 -19.57 0.27
C SER A 3 -12.70 -18.57 -0.65
N ILE A 4 -13.19 -17.33 -0.76
CA ILE A 4 -12.63 -16.31 -1.67
C ILE A 4 -11.44 -15.59 -1.02
N ILE A 5 -11.50 -15.36 0.29
CA ILE A 5 -10.41 -14.77 1.08
C ILE A 5 -9.18 -15.69 1.09
N ALA A 6 -9.39 -17.01 1.17
CA ALA A 6 -8.30 -17.99 1.08
C ALA A 6 -7.59 -17.93 -0.29
N LEU A 7 -8.33 -17.67 -1.36
CA LEU A 7 -7.79 -17.48 -2.72
C LEU A 7 -6.92 -16.22 -2.78
N LEU A 8 -7.42 -15.08 -2.28
CA LEU A 8 -6.71 -13.79 -2.22
C LEU A 8 -5.42 -13.85 -1.40
N ILE A 9 -5.42 -14.62 -0.31
CA ILE A 9 -4.22 -14.90 0.47
C ILE A 9 -3.24 -15.72 -0.41
N PHE A 10 -3.68 -16.74 -1.14
CA PHE A 10 -2.79 -17.52 -2.01
C PHE A 10 -2.13 -16.68 -3.13
N PHE A 11 -2.83 -15.67 -3.67
CA PHE A 11 -2.31 -14.78 -4.74
C PHE A 11 -1.09 -13.94 -4.35
N THR A 12 -0.83 -13.71 -3.06
CA THR A 12 0.32 -12.91 -2.61
C THR A 12 1.61 -13.73 -2.44
N ALA A 13 1.61 -15.01 -2.82
CA ALA A 13 2.72 -15.96 -2.59
C ALA A 13 3.83 -15.95 -3.66
N LEU A 14 3.77 -15.13 -4.71
CA LEU A 14 4.90 -15.03 -5.64
C LEU A 14 5.96 -14.03 -5.14
N LEU A 15 7.14 -14.60 -4.87
CA LEU A 15 8.43 -13.93 -4.74
C LEU A 15 8.77 -13.21 -6.05
N SER A 16 8.84 -11.89 -6.01
CA SER A 16 9.77 -11.15 -6.86
C SER A 16 10.29 -9.93 -6.11
N ALA A 17 11.58 -9.98 -5.81
CA ALA A 17 12.36 -8.80 -5.54
C ALA A 17 12.17 -7.81 -6.70
N GLY A 18 11.85 -6.56 -6.37
CA GLY A 18 12.00 -5.44 -7.29
C GLY A 18 10.79 -5.11 -8.15
N ARG A 19 9.74 -4.57 -7.55
CA ARG A 19 8.99 -3.42 -8.09
C ARG A 19 8.46 -2.60 -6.92
N TYR A 20 9.21 -1.57 -6.56
CA TYR A 20 8.70 -0.55 -5.68
C TYR A 20 7.68 0.31 -6.43
N ALA A 21 6.73 0.92 -5.73
CA ALA A 21 5.82 1.90 -6.32
C ALA A 21 6.68 2.95 -7.04
N THR A 22 6.21 3.48 -8.18
CA THR A 22 7.00 4.46 -8.91
C THR A 22 7.19 5.71 -8.05
N ALA A 23 8.18 6.52 -8.40
CA ALA A 23 8.40 7.88 -7.89
C ALA A 23 7.09 8.69 -7.69
N LYS A 24 6.11 8.50 -8.59
CA LYS A 24 4.82 9.20 -8.56
C LYS A 24 3.94 8.76 -7.39
N GLU A 25 3.81 7.47 -7.11
CA GLU A 25 3.08 6.99 -5.94
C GLU A 25 3.79 7.34 -4.63
N GLY A 26 5.13 7.31 -4.64
CA GLY A 26 5.94 7.84 -3.55
C GLY A 26 5.53 9.29 -3.24
N ASN A 27 5.44 10.14 -4.26
CA ASN A 27 5.01 11.54 -4.09
C ASN A 27 3.59 11.71 -3.55
N TYR A 28 2.64 10.84 -3.90
CA TYR A 28 1.29 10.90 -3.32
C TYR A 28 1.30 10.51 -1.84
N LEU A 29 2.05 9.46 -1.49
CA LEU A 29 2.29 9.11 -0.09
C LEU A 29 3.02 10.23 0.65
N LEU A 30 3.83 11.03 -0.05
CA LEU A 30 4.50 12.16 0.55
C LEU A 30 3.53 13.27 0.95
N GLN A 31 2.41 13.43 0.26
CA GLN A 31 1.38 14.38 0.65
C GLN A 31 0.60 13.81 1.83
N LYS A 32 0.37 14.60 2.89
CA LYS A 32 -0.47 14.15 4.02
C LYS A 32 -1.82 13.67 3.48
N PRO A 33 -2.14 12.36 3.56
CA PRO A 33 -3.33 11.85 2.92
C PRO A 33 -4.57 12.42 3.60
N LYS A 34 -5.45 13.03 2.81
CA LYS A 34 -6.81 13.35 3.26
C LYS A 34 -7.52 12.03 3.54
N HIS A 35 -8.32 11.95 4.61
CA HIS A 35 -9.13 10.77 4.85
C HIS A 35 -10.13 10.57 3.70
N VAL A 36 -10.16 9.35 3.15
CA VAL A 36 -11.05 8.92 2.06
C VAL A 36 -11.78 7.66 2.53
N SER A 37 -13.11 7.72 2.54
CA SER A 37 -13.95 6.56 2.86
C SER A 37 -13.93 5.53 1.74
N ASP A 38 -14.25 4.27 2.06
CA ASP A 38 -14.33 3.20 1.05
C ASP A 38 -15.36 3.50 -0.04
N ASP A 39 -16.49 4.14 0.33
CA ASP A 39 -17.54 4.54 -0.61
C ASP A 39 -17.05 5.63 -1.57
N GLN A 40 -16.40 6.68 -1.06
CA GLN A 40 -15.81 7.73 -1.90
C GLN A 40 -14.77 7.17 -2.87
N LEU A 41 -13.95 6.22 -2.41
CA LEU A 41 -12.96 5.57 -3.26
C LEU A 41 -13.63 4.77 -4.37
N ARG A 42 -14.68 4.00 -4.04
CA ARG A 42 -15.44 3.19 -4.99
C ARG A 42 -16.17 4.06 -6.01
N GLU A 43 -16.86 5.10 -5.56
CA GLU A 43 -17.54 6.07 -6.43
C GLU A 43 -16.55 6.67 -7.42
N ARG A 44 -15.39 7.11 -6.93
CA ARG A 44 -14.35 7.68 -7.78
C ARG A 44 -13.81 6.68 -8.80
N ALA A 45 -13.63 5.42 -8.41
CA ALA A 45 -13.20 4.36 -9.34
C ALA A 45 -14.22 4.12 -10.47
N ILE A 46 -15.52 4.23 -10.18
CA ILE A 46 -16.58 4.15 -11.18
C ILE A 46 -16.53 5.37 -12.11
N GLU A 47 -16.43 6.59 -11.59
CA GLU A 47 -16.33 7.82 -12.38
C GLU A 47 -15.14 7.82 -13.35
N ARG A 48 -14.06 7.16 -12.96
CA ARG A 48 -12.82 7.05 -13.75
C ARG A 48 -12.77 5.79 -14.62
N TYR A 49 -13.87 5.04 -14.70
CA TYR A 49 -14.01 3.82 -15.51
C TYR A 49 -13.05 2.67 -15.14
N ILE A 50 -12.46 2.70 -13.93
CA ILE A 50 -11.57 1.64 -13.44
C ILE A 50 -12.36 0.37 -13.09
N ILE A 51 -13.57 0.56 -12.55
CA ILE A 51 -14.56 -0.51 -12.37
C ILE A 51 -15.89 -0.05 -12.98
N PRO A 52 -16.71 -0.97 -13.50
CA PRO A 52 -18.01 -0.60 -14.03
C PRO A 52 -18.99 -0.26 -12.90
N TRP A 53 -19.97 0.61 -13.18
CA TRP A 53 -20.99 1.02 -12.19
C TRP A 53 -21.83 -0.15 -11.68
N ASN A 54 -21.98 -1.21 -12.49
CA ASN A 54 -22.68 -2.45 -12.17
C ASN A 54 -21.72 -3.58 -11.75
N ALA A 55 -20.50 -3.26 -11.29
CA ALA A 55 -19.53 -4.26 -10.82
C ALA A 55 -20.14 -5.16 -9.73
N ASP A 56 -20.35 -6.41 -10.07
CA ASP A 56 -20.99 -7.44 -9.25
C ASP A 56 -20.03 -8.60 -8.93
N GLU A 57 -20.55 -9.65 -8.32
CA GLU A 57 -19.75 -10.82 -7.95
C GLU A 57 -19.12 -11.54 -9.17
N ALA A 58 -19.72 -11.45 -10.36
CA ALA A 58 -19.14 -12.05 -11.57
C ALA A 58 -17.92 -11.23 -12.03
N TYR A 59 -18.06 -9.90 -12.07
CA TYR A 59 -16.94 -9.01 -12.36
C TYR A 59 -15.83 -9.14 -11.30
N PHE A 60 -16.18 -9.31 -10.02
CA PHE A 60 -15.20 -9.56 -8.97
C PHE A 60 -14.35 -10.81 -9.25
N ARG A 61 -14.99 -11.92 -9.64
CA ARG A 61 -14.28 -13.16 -9.98
C ARG A 61 -13.36 -12.98 -11.18
N GLU A 62 -13.85 -12.32 -12.22
CA GLU A 62 -13.04 -12.00 -13.40
C GLU A 62 -11.81 -11.15 -13.01
N ALA A 63 -11.99 -10.10 -12.20
CA ALA A 63 -10.90 -9.27 -11.72
C ALA A 63 -9.87 -10.06 -10.89
N VAL A 64 -10.31 -11.03 -10.10
CA VAL A 64 -9.42 -11.96 -9.37
C VAL A 64 -8.66 -12.86 -10.35
N GLU A 65 -9.34 -13.43 -11.35
CA GLU A 65 -8.71 -14.30 -12.38
C GLU A 65 -7.68 -13.54 -13.23
N GLN A 66 -7.96 -12.27 -13.53
CA GLN A 66 -7.04 -11.37 -14.24
C GLN A 66 -5.96 -10.78 -13.34
N GLU A 67 -5.98 -11.09 -12.04
CA GLU A 67 -5.08 -10.54 -11.03
C GLU A 67 -5.09 -9.00 -10.96
N ASN A 68 -6.23 -8.37 -11.28
CA ASN A 68 -6.42 -6.93 -11.18
C ASN A 68 -6.62 -6.53 -9.72
N SER A 69 -5.51 -6.40 -9.00
CA SER A 69 -5.53 -6.14 -7.56
C SER A 69 -6.21 -4.82 -7.18
N ILE A 70 -6.21 -3.83 -8.07
CA ILE A 70 -6.87 -2.55 -7.83
C ILE A 70 -8.38 -2.69 -7.98
N ALA A 71 -8.88 -3.29 -9.07
CA ALA A 71 -10.31 -3.54 -9.22
C ALA A 71 -10.86 -4.37 -8.05
N VAL A 72 -10.14 -5.42 -7.64
CA VAL A 72 -10.45 -6.21 -6.45
C VAL A 72 -10.54 -5.31 -5.21
N TRP A 73 -9.52 -4.48 -4.94
CA TRP A 73 -9.52 -3.57 -3.79
C TRP A 73 -10.70 -2.60 -3.78
N MET A 74 -11.06 -2.03 -4.93
CA MET A 74 -12.20 -1.10 -5.05
C MET A 74 -13.54 -1.77 -4.74
N MET A 75 -13.63 -3.09 -4.93
CA MET A 75 -14.83 -3.86 -4.67
C MET A 75 -14.92 -4.42 -3.25
N LEU A 76 -13.80 -4.53 -2.54
CA LEU A 76 -13.78 -5.01 -1.16
C LEU A 76 -14.37 -3.98 -0.20
N GLY A 77 -15.18 -4.48 0.73
CA GLY A 77 -15.60 -3.71 1.90
C GLY A 77 -14.45 -3.49 2.89
N ARG A 78 -14.69 -2.61 3.87
CA ARG A 78 -13.70 -2.27 4.89
C ARG A 78 -13.17 -3.51 5.62
N LYS A 79 -14.06 -4.42 5.98
CA LYS A 79 -13.73 -5.63 6.75
C LYS A 79 -12.77 -6.52 5.97
N GLU A 80 -13.04 -6.75 4.69
CA GLU A 80 -12.23 -7.59 3.81
C GLU A 80 -10.86 -6.96 3.56
N LYS A 81 -10.79 -5.63 3.39
CA LYS A 81 -9.51 -4.89 3.30
C LYS A 81 -8.67 -5.05 4.56
N LEU A 82 -9.29 -4.93 5.74
CA LEU A 82 -8.61 -5.13 7.02
C LEU A 82 -8.07 -6.56 7.17
N GLU A 83 -8.87 -7.57 6.80
CA GLU A 83 -8.45 -8.97 6.83
C GLU A 83 -7.27 -9.22 5.88
N LEU A 84 -7.29 -8.64 4.69
CA LEU A 84 -6.22 -8.75 3.70
C LEU A 84 -4.92 -8.11 4.20
N VAL A 85 -4.97 -6.89 4.72
CA VAL A 85 -3.80 -6.21 5.31
C VAL A 85 -3.29 -6.95 6.53
N THR A 86 -4.18 -7.50 7.36
CA THR A 86 -3.78 -8.35 8.50
C THR A 86 -2.99 -9.56 8.02
N GLY A 87 -3.43 -10.20 6.92
CA GLY A 87 -2.69 -11.29 6.28
C GLY A 87 -1.34 -10.86 5.73
N MET A 88 -1.22 -9.66 5.16
CA MET A 88 0.06 -9.10 4.71
C MET A 88 1.03 -8.89 5.88
N ILE A 89 0.59 -8.25 6.96
CA ILE A 89 1.39 -8.03 8.17
C ILE A 89 1.89 -9.36 8.75
N ALA A 90 1.00 -10.36 8.86
CA ALA A 90 1.36 -11.68 9.38
C ALA A 90 2.47 -12.37 8.57
N ARG A 91 2.52 -12.16 7.25
CA ARG A 91 3.58 -12.70 6.39
C ARG A 91 4.92 -12.02 6.61
N TYR A 92 4.93 -10.71 6.87
CA TYR A 92 6.16 -10.01 7.26
C TYR A 92 6.71 -10.56 8.58
N ALA A 93 5.82 -10.81 9.56
CA ALA A 93 6.23 -11.42 10.83
C ALA A 93 6.86 -12.81 10.65
N GLN A 94 6.36 -13.63 9.71
CA GLN A 94 6.97 -14.93 9.36
C GLN A 94 8.39 -14.80 8.79
N ASN A 95 8.77 -13.62 8.29
CA ASN A 95 10.10 -13.31 7.76
C ASN A 95 10.94 -12.45 8.72
N ASN A 96 10.63 -12.45 10.02
CA ASN A 96 11.29 -11.64 11.05
C ASN A 96 11.24 -10.13 10.79
N VAL A 97 10.20 -9.66 10.09
CA VAL A 97 9.94 -8.23 9.89
C VAL A 97 8.73 -7.84 10.74
N THR A 98 8.91 -6.89 11.64
CA THR A 98 7.82 -6.36 12.47
C THR A 98 7.20 -5.13 11.81
N ILE A 99 5.88 -5.15 11.66
CA ILE A 99 5.06 -4.01 11.26
C ILE A 99 4.20 -3.62 12.47
N LYS A 100 4.27 -2.38 12.97
CA LYS A 100 3.71 -2.03 14.30
C LYS A 100 2.35 -1.36 14.21
N ARG A 101 2.04 -0.61 13.14
CA ARG A 101 0.76 0.08 13.00
C ARG A 101 -0.37 -0.90 12.74
N PRO A 102 -1.58 -0.59 13.22
CA PRO A 102 -2.73 -1.46 13.01
C PRO A 102 -3.12 -1.50 11.52
N PRO A 103 -3.76 -2.60 11.04
CA PRO A 103 -4.18 -2.74 9.65
C PRO A 103 -4.98 -1.55 9.10
N GLY A 104 -5.82 -0.93 9.94
CA GLY A 104 -6.65 0.21 9.53
C GLY A 104 -5.85 1.43 9.06
N PHE A 105 -4.67 1.66 9.64
CA PHE A 105 -3.77 2.74 9.21
C PHE A 105 -3.38 2.58 7.73
N TYR A 106 -3.02 1.35 7.33
CA TYR A 106 -2.63 1.04 5.96
C TYR A 106 -3.79 1.14 4.99
N VAL A 107 -4.97 0.64 5.36
CA VAL A 107 -6.15 0.76 4.52
C VAL A 107 -6.45 2.24 4.23
N ASP A 108 -6.41 3.09 5.25
CA ASP A 108 -6.66 4.53 5.08
C ASP A 108 -5.60 5.21 4.20
N ALA A 109 -4.32 4.91 4.42
CA ALA A 109 -3.22 5.46 3.62
C ALA A 109 -3.32 5.02 2.16
N MET A 110 -3.53 3.71 1.92
CA MET A 110 -3.64 3.15 0.57
C MET A 110 -4.87 3.69 -0.17
N ASN A 111 -6.02 3.81 0.51
CA ASN A 111 -7.22 4.42 -0.07
C ASN A 111 -6.96 5.87 -0.50
N ALA A 112 -6.30 6.66 0.35
CA ALA A 112 -6.01 8.05 0.02
C ALA A 112 -5.06 8.19 -1.18
N VAL A 113 -4.03 7.34 -1.28
CA VAL A 113 -3.10 7.32 -2.42
C VAL A 113 -3.84 6.95 -3.70
N LEU A 114 -4.62 5.86 -3.69
CA LEU A 114 -5.39 5.44 -4.85
C LEU A 114 -6.36 6.54 -5.30
N TYR A 115 -7.01 7.21 -4.35
CA TYR A 115 -7.89 8.34 -4.63
C TYR A 115 -7.15 9.50 -5.32
N GLN A 116 -5.98 9.90 -4.80
CA GLN A 116 -5.16 10.95 -5.40
C GLN A 116 -4.62 10.58 -6.78
N CYS A 117 -4.19 9.32 -6.97
CA CYS A 117 -3.79 8.82 -8.29
C CYS A 117 -4.92 8.98 -9.32
N MET A 118 -6.18 8.77 -8.90
CA MET A 118 -7.36 8.94 -9.74
C MET A 118 -7.73 10.40 -10.03
N GLU A 119 -7.24 11.37 -9.24
CA GLU A 119 -7.41 12.80 -9.49
C GLU A 119 -6.50 13.34 -10.61
N GLY A 120 -5.45 12.61 -10.98
CA GLY A 120 -4.47 13.01 -12.00
C GLY A 120 -4.67 12.41 -13.40
N GLU A 121 -3.53 12.28 -14.11
CA GLU A 121 -3.32 11.58 -15.40
C GLU A 121 -3.99 10.18 -15.48
N PRO A 122 -4.13 9.58 -16.68
CA PRO A 122 -4.80 8.28 -16.85
C PRO A 122 -4.22 7.23 -15.91
N PHE A 123 -5.10 6.59 -15.15
CA PHE A 123 -4.76 5.51 -14.25
C PHE A 123 -4.62 4.23 -15.07
N GLU A 124 -3.43 3.65 -15.17
CA GLU A 124 -3.25 2.40 -15.91
C GLU A 124 -4.04 1.27 -15.25
N GLU A 125 -4.94 0.64 -16.01
CA GLU A 125 -5.96 -0.28 -15.50
C GLU A 125 -5.40 -1.66 -15.08
N ASN A 126 -4.16 -2.00 -15.45
CA ASN A 126 -3.60 -3.33 -15.21
C ASN A 126 -2.42 -3.31 -14.24
N THR A 127 -2.70 -3.69 -13.00
CA THR A 127 -1.85 -3.42 -11.84
C THR A 127 -1.74 -4.65 -10.95
N ARG A 128 -1.35 -5.77 -11.58
CA ARG A 128 -1.02 -7.03 -10.89
C ARG A 128 -0.11 -6.77 -9.69
N GLY A 129 -0.55 -7.15 -8.50
CA GLY A 129 0.22 -7.02 -7.25
C GLY A 129 0.40 -5.60 -6.70
N TYR A 130 -0.21 -4.59 -7.32
CA TYR A 130 0.00 -3.18 -6.95
C TYR A 130 -0.48 -2.82 -5.54
N ILE A 131 -1.56 -3.43 -5.05
CA ILE A 131 -2.00 -3.26 -3.65
C ILE A 131 -0.91 -3.68 -2.66
N ARG A 132 -0.19 -4.78 -2.94
CA ARG A 132 0.94 -5.19 -2.12
C ARG A 132 2.08 -4.16 -2.20
N ILE A 133 2.40 -3.71 -3.41
CA ILE A 133 3.42 -2.69 -3.61
C ILE A 133 3.09 -1.41 -2.83
N LEU A 134 1.82 -0.95 -2.86
CA LEU A 134 1.37 0.21 -2.07
C LEU A 134 1.49 -0.03 -0.57
N PHE A 135 1.12 -1.21 -0.07
CA PHE A 135 1.30 -1.57 1.33
C PHE A 135 2.78 -1.52 1.73
N ASP A 136 3.65 -2.16 0.95
CA ASP A 136 5.10 -2.22 1.19
C ASP A 136 5.71 -0.81 1.19
N THR A 137 5.39 0.00 0.17
CA THR A 137 5.85 1.40 0.08
C THR A 137 5.34 2.23 1.25
N THR A 138 4.08 2.06 1.67
CA THR A 138 3.52 2.75 2.84
C THR A 138 4.29 2.37 4.11
N ALA A 139 4.53 1.08 4.34
CA ALA A 139 5.30 0.63 5.50
C ALA A 139 6.71 1.23 5.50
N ILE A 140 7.37 1.29 4.34
CA ILE A 140 8.72 1.84 4.21
C ILE A 140 8.75 3.34 4.50
N LEU A 141 7.89 4.13 3.86
CA LEU A 141 7.90 5.60 4.03
C LEU A 141 7.54 6.03 5.45
N TYR A 142 6.64 5.30 6.10
CA TYR A 142 6.30 5.56 7.50
C TYR A 142 7.31 4.96 8.49
N GLY A 143 8.38 4.32 8.02
CA GLY A 143 9.40 3.71 8.87
C GLY A 143 8.88 2.54 9.72
N ASP A 144 7.72 1.99 9.35
CA ASP A 144 6.97 1.03 10.15
C ASP A 144 7.28 -0.41 9.74
N PHE A 145 8.55 -0.67 9.45
CA PHE A 145 9.10 -1.99 9.24
C PHE A 145 10.37 -2.10 10.09
N ASP A 146 10.58 -3.25 10.70
CA ASP A 146 11.77 -3.50 11.52
C ASP A 146 12.26 -4.94 11.34
N ASN A 147 13.47 -5.06 10.80
CA ASN A 147 14.16 -6.30 10.48
C ASN A 147 15.66 -6.21 10.82
N GLY A 148 16.06 -5.21 11.61
CA GLY A 148 17.46 -4.94 11.93
C GLY A 148 18.30 -4.31 10.82
N THR A 149 17.73 -3.92 9.67
CA THR A 149 18.45 -3.13 8.65
C THR A 149 18.29 -1.62 8.84
N ASP A 150 19.22 -0.87 8.24
CA ASP A 150 19.17 0.59 8.16
C ASP A 150 17.96 1.05 7.35
N LYS A 151 16.97 1.55 8.07
CA LYS A 151 15.69 2.03 7.51
C LYS A 151 15.86 3.32 6.72
N VAL A 152 16.81 4.18 7.10
CA VAL A 152 17.07 5.45 6.42
C VAL A 152 17.61 5.17 5.01
N GLU A 153 18.58 4.26 4.91
CA GLU A 153 19.14 3.85 3.63
C GLU A 153 18.11 3.14 2.73
N MET A 154 17.19 2.37 3.31
CA MET A 154 16.11 1.75 2.55
C MET A 154 15.14 2.79 1.96
N VAL A 155 14.73 3.79 2.75
CA VAL A 155 13.87 4.88 2.25
C VAL A 155 14.60 5.67 1.16
N ARG A 156 15.89 5.96 1.33
CA ARG A 156 16.71 6.65 0.32
C ARG A 156 16.82 5.87 -0.98
N LYS A 157 17.07 4.55 -0.91
CA LYS A 157 17.12 3.67 -2.10
C LYS A 157 15.77 3.56 -2.82
N LEU A 158 14.68 3.58 -2.05
CA LEU A 158 13.31 3.52 -2.57
C LEU A 158 12.95 4.77 -3.37
N LEU A 159 13.22 5.94 -2.80
CA LEU A 159 12.82 7.23 -3.36
C LEU A 159 13.82 7.77 -4.39
N GLY A 160 15.10 7.44 -4.25
CA GLY A 160 16.17 8.21 -4.90
C GLY A 160 16.44 9.52 -4.17
N GLU A 161 17.57 10.16 -4.48
CA GLU A 161 18.11 11.26 -3.68
C GLU A 161 17.18 12.49 -3.63
N ASP A 162 16.64 12.92 -4.77
CA ASP A 162 15.81 14.13 -4.85
C ASP A 162 14.51 14.00 -4.00
N GLN A 163 13.80 12.87 -4.14
CA GLN A 163 12.58 12.59 -3.37
C GLN A 163 12.89 12.29 -1.90
N PHE A 164 14.09 11.78 -1.61
CA PHE A 164 14.53 11.59 -0.24
C PHE A 164 14.74 12.94 0.48
N GLU A 165 15.25 13.97 -0.21
CA GLU A 165 15.32 15.33 0.35
C GLU A 165 13.92 15.88 0.67
N GLU A 166 12.95 15.69 -0.23
CA GLU A 166 11.55 16.08 0.02
C GLU A 166 10.93 15.29 1.19
N TYR A 167 11.18 13.99 1.25
CA TYR A 167 10.76 13.12 2.35
C TYR A 167 11.20 13.65 3.72
N LYS A 168 12.47 14.05 3.85
CA LYS A 168 13.00 14.61 5.10
C LYS A 168 12.27 15.88 5.55
N GLN A 169 11.75 16.66 4.61
CA GLN A 169 11.01 17.87 4.89
C GLN A 169 9.56 17.56 5.28
N ILE A 170 8.89 16.67 4.55
CA ILE A 170 7.46 16.40 4.74
C ILE A 170 7.20 15.42 5.90
N PHE A 171 8.04 14.39 6.05
CA PHE A 171 7.99 13.40 7.14
C PHE A 171 9.08 13.63 8.17
N ARG A 172 9.33 14.90 8.51
CA ARG A 172 10.43 15.28 9.41
C ARG A 172 10.46 14.47 10.69
N ASP A 173 9.31 14.28 11.33
CA ASP A 173 9.22 13.54 12.60
C ASP A 173 9.56 12.05 12.41
N THR A 174 9.07 11.42 11.34
CA THR A 174 9.40 10.04 10.97
C THR A 174 10.89 9.91 10.66
N TYR A 175 11.44 10.80 9.84
CA TYR A 175 12.85 10.80 9.48
C TYR A 175 13.75 10.95 10.71
N GLU A 176 13.45 11.88 11.61
CA GLU A 176 14.23 12.07 12.84
C GLU A 176 14.09 10.87 13.79
N ALA A 177 12.95 10.18 13.83
CA ALA A 177 12.82 8.93 14.57
C ALA A 177 13.72 7.83 13.98
N LEU A 178 13.67 7.63 12.65
CA LEU A 178 14.51 6.66 11.95
C LEU A 178 16.01 6.92 12.15
N ARG A 179 16.44 8.19 12.05
CA ARG A 179 17.83 8.61 12.26
C ARG A 179 18.31 8.40 13.70
N LYS A 180 17.42 8.49 14.70
CA LYS A 180 17.76 8.21 16.10
C LYS A 180 17.94 6.71 16.35
N GLU A 181 17.13 5.86 15.71
CA GLU A 181 17.30 4.40 15.76
C GLU A 181 18.67 3.98 15.20
N GLU A 182 19.07 4.55 14.05
CA GLU A 182 20.38 4.33 13.43
C GLU A 182 21.55 4.62 14.40
N LYS A 183 21.48 5.74 15.12
CA LYS A 183 22.53 6.16 16.07
C LYS A 183 22.58 5.34 17.35
N THR A 184 21.47 4.73 17.75
CA THR A 184 21.36 4.04 19.04
C THR A 184 21.44 2.52 18.91
N GLY A 185 21.32 1.97 17.70
CA GLY A 185 21.32 0.53 17.44
C GLY A 185 20.16 -0.21 18.10
N LYS A 186 19.11 0.50 18.53
CA LYS A 186 17.95 -0.06 19.24
C LYS A 186 16.67 0.35 18.53
N PRO A 187 15.81 -0.61 18.12
CA PRO A 187 14.49 -0.29 17.59
C PRO A 187 13.54 0.19 18.69
N HIS A 188 12.62 1.10 18.35
CA HIS A 188 11.61 1.65 19.27
C HIS A 188 10.49 0.69 19.64
#